data_AF-A0AAV1XYP7-F1
#
_entry.id   AF-A0AAV1XYP7-F1
#
_cell.length_a   1.000
_cell.length_b   1.000
_cell.length_c   1.000
_cell.angle_alpha   90.00
_cell.angle_beta   90.00
_cell.angle_gamma   90.00
#
_symmetry.space_group_name_H-M   'P 1'
#
loop_
_entity.id
_entity.type
_entity.pdbx_description
1 polymer ?
#
loop_
_entity_poly.entity_id
_entity_poly.type
_entity_poly.pdbx_seq_one_letter_code
_entity_poly.pdbx_strand_id
1 'polypeptide(L)'
;MVFLSLSSSSISPNKFTRVNENNEWFHARRKNNVVHCQGGGGNVTKISSILTERPTTLVSTDHTTTLMDPGNLVVKDLVSYGGPTSTTLIGLEGGIGILKFLRGKNFFITGATGFLAKVLVEKILRTEPDVGKMYLLIKAENKEAAIRRLQNEIINAEVFRSLREIHGKSYQAFMLSKLVPVVGNICDSNLGLDGDTYDVIADEVDVIVNSAANTTFDERYDTAININTRGPCRLMAIAKKCKKLKLFLHVSTAYVNGQRHGRIMERPFRIGDCIARENSMSEVSSKVLPTLDIEGEMNLVSNYKGNIEDNILAQKMRELGLERARRYGWQDTYVFTKAMGEMMIDKLREDIPVVIIRPSVIESTFIEPFPGWMEGNRMMDPIVLCYGKGQLTGFLVDPNGVLDVVPADMVVNAILAAIARHGMNQKPDINVYQIASSVVNPLVFQDLAKLLYEHYNSSPCIDSKGRPIQVPLMKLFSSTKEFSDHLWLDAIQKSGLTDMTHSKEVSQKLENICRKSVEQAKYLANIYEPYTFYGGRFDNSNSQRLMESMSEEEKKEFGFDVKSINWKNYITSVHIPGLRKHVMKGRGMGS
;
A
#
# COMPACT_ATOMS: atom_id res chain seq x y z
N MET A 1 31.09 28.16 -49.93
CA MET A 1 30.31 29.41 -50.01
C MET A 1 30.36 30.05 -48.63
N VAL A 2 31.34 30.93 -48.38
CA VAL A 2 31.27 32.39 -48.62
C VAL A 2 30.23 32.96 -47.66
N PHE A 3 30.65 33.29 -46.42
CA PHE A 3 31.15 34.62 -46.00
C PHE A 3 29.98 35.40 -45.35
N LEU A 4 30.06 36.20 -44.28
CA LEU A 4 31.10 36.85 -43.48
C LEU A 4 30.32 37.34 -42.21
N SER A 5 30.78 37.10 -40.98
CA SER A 5 31.77 37.93 -40.24
C SER A 5 31.13 39.18 -39.61
N LEU A 6 31.58 39.76 -38.49
CA LEU A 6 32.88 39.82 -37.81
C LEU A 6 32.55 39.95 -36.30
N SER A 7 33.15 39.15 -35.41
CA SER A 7 34.50 39.37 -34.84
C SER A 7 34.46 40.40 -33.70
N SER A 8 35.26 40.34 -32.64
CA SER A 8 36.45 39.54 -32.33
C SER A 8 36.79 39.87 -30.87
N SER A 9 37.09 38.87 -30.03
CA SER A 9 38.45 38.54 -29.55
C SER A 9 38.93 39.44 -28.39
N SER A 10 39.64 39.01 -27.36
CA SER A 10 40.22 37.73 -26.95
C SER A 10 41.17 38.02 -25.77
N ILE A 11 41.68 36.96 -25.16
CA ILE A 11 42.97 36.85 -24.46
C ILE A 11 42.92 36.87 -22.92
N SER A 12 43.34 35.71 -22.42
CA SER A 12 43.65 35.25 -21.07
C SER A 12 45.00 35.83 -20.55
N PRO A 13 45.63 35.26 -19.50
CA PRO A 13 45.45 35.52 -18.08
C PRO A 13 46.73 36.12 -17.43
N ASN A 14 46.68 36.64 -16.20
CA ASN A 14 47.83 36.54 -15.28
C ASN A 14 47.55 36.94 -13.82
N LYS A 15 48.37 36.32 -12.96
CA LYS A 15 48.56 36.43 -11.50
C LYS A 15 48.72 37.87 -10.99
N PHE A 16 48.45 38.10 -9.70
CA PHE A 16 49.38 38.63 -8.67
C PHE A 16 48.62 38.86 -7.33
N THR A 17 49.08 38.16 -6.29
CA THR A 17 49.32 38.53 -4.87
C THR A 17 49.07 40.01 -4.49
N ARG A 18 48.68 40.44 -3.27
CA ARG A 18 49.24 40.21 -1.91
C ARG A 18 48.50 41.20 -0.96
N VAL A 19 48.14 40.90 0.29
CA VAL A 19 48.70 41.38 1.60
C VAL A 19 47.48 41.42 2.57
N ASN A 20 47.43 40.59 3.62
CA ASN A 20 47.72 40.86 5.07
C ASN A 20 46.76 41.89 5.72
N GLU A 21 46.14 41.64 6.87
CA GLU A 21 46.78 41.55 8.20
C GLU A 21 45.96 40.72 9.24
N ASN A 22 46.71 39.89 10.00
CA ASN A 22 46.78 39.72 11.47
C ASN A 22 45.51 39.72 12.35
N ASN A 23 45.28 38.59 13.06
CA ASN A 23 45.69 38.52 14.48
C ASN A 23 45.82 37.07 14.97
N GLU A 24 46.97 36.81 15.59
CA GLU A 24 47.35 35.57 16.27
C GLU A 24 46.76 35.48 17.67
N TRP A 25 46.48 34.26 18.17
CA TRP A 25 47.23 33.74 19.33
C TRP A 25 47.14 32.22 19.46
N PHE A 26 48.30 31.69 19.84
CA PHE A 26 48.73 30.30 19.90
C PHE A 26 48.21 29.53 21.13
N HIS A 27 48.09 28.19 21.03
CA HIS A 27 48.95 27.28 21.81
C HIS A 27 48.99 25.84 21.25
N ALA A 28 50.22 25.44 20.87
CA ALA A 28 50.91 24.14 20.83
C ALA A 28 50.11 22.82 21.06
N ARG A 29 50.10 21.91 20.08
CA ARG A 29 51.06 20.80 19.79
C ARG A 29 51.08 19.61 20.78
N ARG A 30 50.73 18.43 20.28
CA ARG A 30 51.57 17.21 20.36
C ARG A 30 51.24 16.24 19.20
N LYS A 31 52.25 16.00 18.34
CA LYS A 31 52.36 14.87 17.41
C LYS A 31 53.00 13.70 18.17
N ASN A 32 52.62 12.46 17.84
CA ASN A 32 53.52 11.31 17.90
C ASN A 32 53.24 10.35 16.75
N ASN A 33 54.33 9.82 16.18
CA ASN A 33 54.39 8.98 14.99
C ASN A 33 54.17 7.49 15.30
N VAL A 34 53.48 6.83 14.36
CA VAL A 34 53.63 5.49 13.74
C VAL A 34 54.69 4.51 14.29
N VAL A 35 54.30 3.24 14.47
CA VAL A 35 55.05 2.03 14.03
C VAL A 35 54.08 0.88 13.69
N HIS A 36 54.26 0.26 12.52
CA HIS A 36 53.70 -1.04 12.08
C HIS A 36 54.72 -2.16 12.36
N CYS A 37 54.27 -3.38 12.69
CA CYS A 37 55.06 -4.61 12.57
C CYS A 37 54.24 -5.76 11.97
N GLN A 38 54.76 -6.35 10.89
CA GLN A 38 54.45 -7.69 10.38
C GLN A 38 55.31 -8.73 11.12
N GLY A 39 54.80 -9.96 11.25
CA GLY A 39 55.60 -11.14 11.62
C GLY A 39 54.73 -12.40 11.60
N GLY A 40 55.07 -13.35 10.74
CA GLY A 40 54.38 -14.64 10.60
C GLY A 40 55.09 -15.79 11.30
N GLY A 41 54.37 -16.92 11.39
CA GLY A 41 54.92 -18.28 11.46
C GLY A 41 55.02 -18.93 12.85
N GLY A 42 54.35 -20.10 13.00
CA GLY A 42 54.86 -21.18 13.86
C GLY A 42 53.91 -21.81 14.89
N ASN A 43 53.13 -22.80 14.44
CA ASN A 43 53.00 -24.18 14.97
C ASN A 43 52.52 -24.51 16.43
N VAL A 44 51.70 -25.59 16.47
CA VAL A 44 51.58 -26.65 17.53
C VAL A 44 50.39 -26.59 18.51
N THR A 45 49.38 -27.40 18.16
CA THR A 45 48.59 -28.41 18.93
C THR A 45 47.89 -28.14 20.29
N LYS A 46 46.67 -28.69 20.34
CA LYS A 46 45.96 -29.43 21.43
C LYS A 46 45.03 -28.70 22.43
N ILE A 47 43.75 -29.14 22.34
CA ILE A 47 42.84 -29.61 23.41
C ILE A 47 42.32 -28.57 24.43
N SER A 48 40.99 -28.41 24.54
CA SER A 48 40.22 -28.96 25.67
C SER A 48 38.72 -28.66 25.59
N SER A 49 37.97 -29.75 25.76
CA SER A 49 36.57 -29.84 26.15
C SER A 49 36.37 -29.40 27.59
N ILE A 50 35.36 -28.57 27.86
CA ILE A 50 34.74 -28.45 29.19
C ILE A 50 33.23 -28.47 28.98
N LEU A 51 32.65 -29.67 29.15
CA LEU A 51 31.25 -29.89 29.44
C LEU A 51 31.14 -29.99 30.96
N THR A 52 30.37 -29.09 31.57
CA THR A 52 29.97 -29.17 32.97
C THR A 52 28.56 -29.78 33.03
N GLU A 53 28.49 -31.00 33.56
CA GLU A 53 27.25 -31.64 33.97
C GLU A 53 26.66 -30.96 35.23
N ARG A 54 25.34 -30.88 35.31
CA ARG A 54 24.59 -30.82 36.57
C ARG A 54 23.50 -31.90 36.54
N PRO A 55 23.35 -32.67 37.63
CA PRO A 55 22.34 -33.73 37.73
C PRO A 55 21.04 -33.18 38.33
N THR A 56 19.89 -33.67 37.87
CA THR A 56 18.65 -33.64 38.65
C THR A 56 17.89 -34.95 38.47
N THR A 57 17.92 -35.70 39.56
CA THR A 57 17.08 -36.83 40.00
C THR A 57 15.76 -37.08 39.27
N LEU A 58 15.64 -38.30 38.74
CA LEU A 58 14.39 -38.98 38.36
C LEU A 58 13.76 -39.66 39.58
N VAL A 59 12.43 -39.55 39.70
CA VAL A 59 11.58 -40.46 40.46
C VAL A 59 10.74 -41.24 39.44
N SER A 60 10.75 -42.56 39.56
CA SER A 60 10.07 -43.52 38.67
C SER A 60 8.73 -43.99 39.22
N THR A 61 7.81 -44.30 38.32
CA THR A 61 6.90 -45.48 38.24
C THR A 61 6.18 -45.34 36.87
N ASP A 62 5.89 -46.33 36.03
CA ASP A 62 5.72 -47.78 36.15
C ASP A 62 5.96 -48.48 34.79
N HIS A 63 6.09 -49.80 34.87
CA HIS A 63 6.32 -50.80 33.82
C HIS A 63 5.26 -50.89 32.72
N THR A 64 5.65 -51.25 31.47
CA THR A 64 5.37 -52.59 30.88
C THR A 64 5.94 -52.80 29.46
N THR A 65 6.77 -53.86 29.37
CA THR A 65 6.86 -54.92 28.34
C THR A 65 7.41 -54.68 26.92
N THR A 66 8.48 -55.42 26.69
CA THR A 66 9.30 -55.76 25.50
C THR A 66 8.60 -56.56 24.40
N LEU A 67 9.14 -56.48 23.16
CA LEU A 67 9.46 -57.57 22.20
C LEU A 67 9.97 -56.95 20.86
N MET A 68 11.28 -56.89 20.61
CA MET A 68 12.12 -57.76 19.75
C MET A 68 11.93 -57.66 18.20
N ASP A 69 12.92 -56.99 17.57
CA ASP A 69 13.70 -57.19 16.30
C ASP A 69 13.35 -58.37 15.34
N PRO A 70 13.77 -58.45 14.04
CA PRO A 70 14.96 -57.83 13.42
C PRO A 70 14.92 -57.42 11.92
N GLY A 71 15.97 -56.73 11.44
CA GLY A 71 16.57 -57.03 10.12
C GLY A 71 16.81 -55.91 9.11
N ASN A 72 18.01 -55.31 9.18
CA ASN A 72 18.91 -54.81 8.12
C ASN A 72 18.41 -54.72 6.65
N LEU A 73 18.65 -53.57 6.00
CA LEU A 73 19.77 -53.45 5.03
C LEU A 73 19.99 -51.99 4.60
N VAL A 74 21.24 -51.52 4.77
CA VAL A 74 21.75 -50.25 4.27
C VAL A 74 22.24 -50.44 2.82
N VAL A 75 21.81 -49.57 1.90
CA VAL A 75 22.50 -49.32 0.64
C VAL A 75 22.90 -47.85 0.59
N LYS A 76 24.21 -47.63 0.50
CA LYS A 76 24.88 -46.35 0.35
C LYS A 76 24.81 -45.85 -1.10
N ASP A 77 24.69 -44.53 -1.20
CA ASP A 77 25.28 -43.63 -2.19
C ASP A 77 25.03 -43.87 -3.70
N LEU A 78 24.14 -43.05 -4.26
CA LEU A 78 24.22 -42.53 -5.62
C LEU A 78 24.01 -41.00 -5.56
N VAL A 79 25.11 -40.26 -5.62
CA VAL A 79 25.14 -38.79 -5.74
C VAL A 79 25.07 -38.43 -7.22
N SER A 80 24.08 -37.62 -7.63
CA SER A 80 24.11 -36.89 -8.90
C SER A 80 24.44 -35.42 -8.65
N TYR A 81 25.50 -34.95 -9.30
CA TYR A 81 26.02 -33.59 -9.28
C TYR A 81 25.10 -32.60 -10.04
N GLY A 82 24.81 -31.44 -9.45
CA GLY A 82 24.37 -30.22 -10.18
C GLY A 82 22.98 -29.68 -9.83
N GLY A 83 22.89 -28.82 -8.80
CA GLY A 83 21.71 -28.03 -8.47
C GLY A 83 21.99 -27.06 -7.30
N PRO A 84 21.36 -25.88 -7.24
CA PRO A 84 21.79 -24.77 -6.38
C PRO A 84 21.64 -25.14 -4.90
N THR A 85 22.63 -24.71 -4.11
CA THR A 85 22.76 -24.90 -2.67
C THR A 85 21.42 -24.88 -1.94
N SER A 86 20.99 -26.08 -1.55
CA SER A 86 19.93 -26.31 -0.56
C SER A 86 20.38 -25.68 0.76
N THR A 87 19.82 -24.52 1.08
CA THR A 87 19.86 -24.01 2.45
C THR A 87 19.20 -25.05 3.34
N THR A 88 19.97 -25.58 4.28
CA THR A 88 19.63 -26.70 5.15
C THR A 88 18.23 -26.54 5.76
N LEU A 89 17.37 -27.54 5.52
CA LEU A 89 15.99 -27.72 6.02
C LEU A 89 15.92 -27.98 7.55
N ILE A 90 16.83 -27.42 8.34
CA ILE A 90 16.88 -27.60 9.80
C ILE A 90 16.59 -26.23 10.42
N GLY A 91 15.31 -25.97 10.72
CA GLY A 91 14.86 -24.73 11.37
C GLY A 91 13.39 -24.34 11.19
N LEU A 92 12.51 -25.23 10.72
CA LEU A 92 11.10 -24.91 10.43
C LEU A 92 10.17 -24.86 11.66
N GLU A 93 10.61 -25.23 12.86
CA GLU A 93 9.76 -25.12 14.06
C GLU A 93 9.60 -23.67 14.55
N GLY A 94 10.48 -22.74 14.16
CA GLY A 94 10.52 -21.39 14.73
C GLY A 94 9.76 -20.29 13.96
N GLY A 95 9.19 -20.58 12.78
CA GLY A 95 8.54 -19.58 11.93
C GLY A 95 9.47 -18.45 11.45
N ILE A 96 8.90 -17.30 11.06
CA ILE A 96 9.64 -16.12 10.59
C ILE A 96 10.00 -15.14 11.71
N GLY A 97 9.42 -15.32 12.90
CA GLY A 97 9.69 -14.53 14.09
C GLY A 97 9.04 -13.14 14.09
N ILE A 98 7.78 -13.00 13.66
CA ILE A 98 7.10 -11.69 13.53
C ILE A 98 7.20 -10.86 14.81
N LEU A 99 6.67 -11.37 15.93
CA LEU A 99 6.69 -10.68 17.23
C LEU A 99 8.12 -10.38 17.71
N LYS A 100 9.02 -11.37 17.56
CA LYS A 100 10.44 -11.23 17.92
C LYS A 100 11.11 -10.09 17.16
N PHE A 101 10.78 -9.89 15.89
CA PHE A 101 11.29 -8.77 15.11
C PHE A 101 10.75 -7.45 15.63
N LEU A 102 9.43 -7.34 15.80
CA LEU A 102 8.73 -6.10 16.18
C LEU A 102 9.16 -5.56 17.54
N ARG A 103 9.50 -6.44 18.49
CA ARG A 103 9.90 -6.06 19.84
C ARG A 103 11.04 -5.04 19.83
N GLY A 104 10.83 -3.93 20.54
CA GLY A 104 11.77 -2.83 20.67
C GLY A 104 12.08 -2.05 19.39
N LYS A 105 11.42 -2.33 18.24
CA LYS A 105 11.66 -1.59 16.99
C LYS A 105 10.92 -0.26 17.00
N ASN A 106 11.60 0.77 16.52
CA ASN A 106 10.98 2.06 16.26
C ASN A 106 10.56 2.18 14.80
N PHE A 107 9.38 2.75 14.58
CA PHE A 107 8.78 2.91 13.25
C PHE A 107 8.67 4.38 12.89
N PHE A 108 8.89 4.70 11.61
CA PHE A 108 8.43 5.96 11.03
C PHE A 108 7.37 5.67 9.97
N ILE A 109 6.15 6.15 10.19
CA ILE A 109 4.97 5.80 9.39
C ILE A 109 4.40 7.06 8.75
N THR A 110 4.32 7.07 7.42
CA THR A 110 3.60 8.11 6.68
C THR A 110 2.19 7.66 6.34
N GLY A 111 1.26 8.62 6.20
CA GLY A 111 -0.15 8.31 5.98
C GLY A 111 -0.81 7.67 7.21
N ALA A 112 -0.28 7.92 8.41
CA ALA A 112 -0.69 7.29 9.67
C ALA A 112 -2.18 7.51 10.02
N THR A 113 -2.77 8.61 9.55
CA THR A 113 -4.20 8.90 9.72
C THR A 113 -5.09 8.22 8.68
N GLY A 114 -4.51 7.47 7.75
CA GLY A 114 -5.25 6.70 6.74
C GLY A 114 -5.69 5.33 7.26
N PHE A 115 -6.74 4.81 6.64
CA PHE A 115 -7.37 3.54 6.97
C PHE A 115 -6.40 2.36 7.20
N LEU A 116 -5.59 2.00 6.19
CA LEU A 116 -4.69 0.85 6.29
C LEU A 116 -3.62 1.05 7.39
N ALA A 117 -3.07 2.26 7.51
CA ALA A 117 -2.05 2.55 8.51
C ALA A 117 -2.61 2.47 9.94
N LYS A 118 -3.88 2.84 10.16
CA LYS A 118 -4.53 2.65 11.47
C LYS A 118 -4.67 1.17 11.83
N VAL A 119 -5.08 0.31 10.89
CA VAL A 119 -5.13 -1.15 11.12
C VAL A 119 -3.73 -1.70 11.42
N LEU A 120 -2.71 -1.22 10.71
CA LEU A 120 -1.31 -1.61 10.95
C LEU A 120 -0.84 -1.23 12.36
N VAL A 121 -1.04 0.03 12.77
CA VAL A 121 -0.66 0.53 14.10
C VAL A 121 -1.42 -0.22 15.19
N GLU A 122 -2.73 -0.46 15.00
CA GLU A 122 -3.55 -1.25 15.92
C GLU A 122 -3.00 -2.67 16.08
N LYS A 123 -2.76 -3.38 14.97
CA LYS A 123 -2.27 -4.76 15.00
C LYS A 123 -0.90 -4.86 15.69
N ILE A 124 0.03 -3.95 15.39
CA ILE A 124 1.36 -3.95 16.04
C ILE A 124 1.21 -3.74 17.55
N LEU A 125 0.48 -2.70 17.98
CA LEU A 125 0.33 -2.38 19.40
C LEU A 125 -0.42 -3.47 20.18
N ARG A 126 -1.41 -4.12 19.55
CA ARG A 126 -2.20 -5.18 20.19
C ARG A 126 -1.41 -6.48 20.34
N THR A 127 -0.54 -6.80 19.37
CA THR A 127 0.16 -8.09 19.33
C THR A 127 1.55 -8.05 19.96
N GLU A 128 2.24 -6.91 19.92
CA GLU A 128 3.57 -6.73 20.53
C GLU A 128 3.62 -5.39 21.30
N PRO A 129 3.12 -5.33 22.55
CA PRO A 129 3.10 -4.11 23.35
C PRO A 129 4.50 -3.59 23.72
N ASP A 130 5.55 -4.41 23.62
CA ASP A 130 6.94 -4.00 23.82
C ASP A 130 7.63 -3.48 22.55
N VAL A 131 6.86 -3.21 21.48
CA VAL A 131 7.34 -2.40 20.35
C VAL A 131 7.86 -1.04 20.84
N GLY A 132 8.84 -0.49 20.12
CA GLY A 132 9.38 0.85 20.39
C GLY A 132 8.39 1.97 20.07
N LYS A 133 8.92 3.16 19.82
CA LYS A 133 8.13 4.34 19.43
C LYS A 133 7.71 4.26 17.96
N MET A 134 6.50 4.72 17.67
CA MET A 134 6.01 4.94 16.32
C MET A 134 5.90 6.44 16.06
N TYR A 135 6.83 6.94 15.25
CA TYR A 135 6.85 8.30 14.74
C TYR A 135 5.84 8.42 13.58
N LEU A 136 4.75 9.15 13.80
CA LEU A 136 3.63 9.24 12.86
C LEU A 136 3.66 10.59 12.16
N LEU A 137 3.96 10.60 10.86
CA LEU A 137 3.92 11.83 10.06
C LEU A 137 2.48 12.31 9.89
N ILE A 138 2.15 13.47 10.45
CA ILE A 138 0.83 14.09 10.44
C ILE A 138 0.94 15.49 9.83
N LYS A 139 0.18 15.70 8.75
CA LYS A 139 0.07 17.01 8.09
C LYS A 139 -0.67 17.99 8.99
N ALA A 140 0.03 18.90 9.64
CA ALA A 140 -0.56 19.88 10.53
C ALA A 140 0.22 21.20 10.46
N GLU A 141 -0.41 22.28 10.91
CA GLU A 141 0.23 23.61 10.94
C GLU A 141 1.29 23.72 12.03
N ASN A 142 1.11 23.01 13.15
CA ASN A 142 1.99 23.02 14.32
C ASN A 142 1.84 21.73 15.14
N LYS A 143 2.67 21.62 16.19
CA LYS A 143 2.74 20.44 17.07
C LYS A 143 1.42 20.21 17.81
N GLU A 144 0.76 21.27 18.28
CA GLU A 144 -0.51 21.21 18.98
C GLU A 144 -1.62 20.67 18.08
N ALA A 145 -1.66 21.11 16.81
CA ALA A 145 -2.60 20.59 15.82
C ALA A 145 -2.32 19.13 15.49
N ALA A 146 -1.05 18.71 15.37
CA ALA A 146 -0.70 17.31 15.16
C ALA A 146 -1.12 16.42 16.33
N ILE A 147 -0.95 16.87 17.58
CA ILE A 147 -1.40 16.16 18.78
C ILE A 147 -2.93 16.02 18.78
N ARG A 148 -3.68 17.09 18.47
CA ARG A 148 -5.15 17.00 18.36
C ARG A 148 -5.59 16.02 17.29
N ARG A 149 -4.93 16.02 16.12
CA ARG A 149 -5.21 15.05 15.05
C ARG A 149 -4.89 13.63 15.48
N LEU A 150 -3.75 13.39 16.14
CA LEU A 150 -3.41 12.08 16.72
C LEU A 150 -4.50 11.59 17.68
N GLN A 151 -4.96 12.46 18.58
CA GLN A 151 -6.03 12.12 19.53
C GLN A 151 -7.33 11.76 18.82
N ASN A 152 -7.81 12.62 17.92
CA ASN A 152 -9.12 12.48 17.30
C ASN A 152 -9.17 11.38 16.24
N GLU A 153 -8.14 11.29 15.40
CA GLU A 153 -8.14 10.42 14.22
C GLU A 153 -7.58 9.04 14.52
N ILE A 154 -6.77 8.87 15.59
CA ILE A 154 -6.12 7.59 15.91
C ILE A 154 -6.54 7.12 17.31
N ILE A 155 -6.16 7.80 18.39
CA ILE A 155 -6.40 7.32 19.77
C ILE A 155 -7.90 7.13 20.07
N ASN A 156 -8.76 7.97 19.52
CA ASN A 156 -10.21 7.90 19.71
C ASN A 156 -10.94 7.09 18.63
N ALA A 157 -10.24 6.61 17.60
CA ALA A 157 -10.87 5.86 16.53
C ALA A 157 -11.35 4.48 17.01
N GLU A 158 -12.46 4.01 16.43
CA GLU A 158 -13.13 2.77 16.83
C GLU A 158 -12.25 1.53 16.63
N VAL A 159 -11.36 1.52 15.64
CA VAL A 159 -10.44 0.40 15.38
C VAL A 159 -9.59 0.06 16.60
N PHE A 160 -9.22 1.05 17.41
CA PHE A 160 -8.43 0.86 18.63
C PHE A 160 -9.27 0.42 19.84
N ARG A 161 -10.54 0.00 19.64
CA ARG A 161 -11.40 -0.46 20.73
C ARG A 161 -10.79 -1.64 21.48
N SER A 162 -10.25 -2.63 20.77
CA SER A 162 -9.66 -3.83 21.41
C SER A 162 -8.51 -3.45 22.33
N LEU A 163 -7.64 -2.52 21.92
CA LEU A 163 -6.59 -1.97 22.78
C LEU A 163 -7.15 -1.21 23.99
N ARG A 164 -8.26 -0.48 23.83
CA ARG A 164 -8.94 0.20 24.93
C ARG A 164 -9.49 -0.79 25.97
N GLU A 165 -10.02 -1.92 25.51
CA GLU A 165 -10.50 -3.01 26.36
C GLU A 165 -9.33 -3.70 27.08
N ILE A 166 -8.22 -3.97 26.38
CA ILE A 166 -7.01 -4.59 26.94
C ILE A 166 -6.38 -3.73 28.04
N HIS A 167 -6.20 -2.43 27.79
CA HIS A 167 -5.47 -1.54 28.70
C HIS A 167 -6.35 -0.79 29.70
N GLY A 168 -7.68 -0.80 29.52
CA GLY A 168 -8.63 -0.13 30.40
C GLY A 168 -8.27 1.33 30.69
N LYS A 169 -8.15 1.68 31.97
CA LYS A 169 -7.80 3.05 32.43
C LYS A 169 -6.41 3.50 31.94
N SER A 170 -5.51 2.57 31.67
CA SER A 170 -4.15 2.86 31.19
C SER A 170 -4.06 3.05 29.69
N TYR A 171 -5.16 2.89 28.94
CA TYR A 171 -5.17 2.97 27.47
C TYR A 171 -4.53 4.25 26.93
N GLN A 172 -4.96 5.42 27.41
CA GLN A 172 -4.40 6.68 26.89
C GLN A 172 -2.91 6.82 27.21
N ALA A 173 -2.49 6.46 28.43
CA ALA A 173 -1.09 6.51 28.81
C ALA A 173 -0.24 5.56 27.96
N PHE A 174 -0.73 4.34 27.71
CA PHE A 174 -0.09 3.37 26.82
C PHE A 174 0.04 3.93 25.40
N MET A 175 -1.05 4.40 24.79
CA MET A 175 -1.03 4.96 23.43
C MET A 175 -0.05 6.14 23.31
N LEU A 176 -0.06 7.08 24.26
CA LEU A 176 0.84 8.24 24.27
C LEU A 176 2.30 7.87 24.54
N SER A 177 2.56 6.74 25.23
CA SER A 177 3.92 6.24 25.42
C SER A 177 4.52 5.65 24.13
N LYS A 178 3.68 5.21 23.19
CA LYS A 178 4.09 4.55 21.94
C LYS A 178 4.02 5.46 20.73
N LEU A 179 3.01 6.32 20.64
CA LEU A 179 2.73 7.13 19.46
C LEU A 179 3.31 8.54 19.60
N VAL A 180 4.22 8.90 18.69
CA VAL A 180 4.84 10.22 18.63
C VAL A 180 4.34 10.95 17.38
N PRO A 181 3.51 12.00 17.49
CA PRO A 181 3.07 12.77 16.34
C PRO A 181 4.22 13.63 15.81
N VAL A 182 4.50 13.51 14.52
CA VAL A 182 5.54 14.25 13.81
C VAL A 182 4.87 15.20 12.82
N VAL A 183 5.04 16.51 13.02
CA VAL A 183 4.51 17.52 12.09
C VAL A 183 5.28 17.44 10.79
N GLY A 184 4.57 17.26 9.68
CA GLY A 184 5.20 17.31 8.37
C GLY A 184 4.29 16.84 7.25
N ASN A 185 4.80 16.97 6.03
CA ASN A 185 4.08 16.67 4.82
C ASN A 185 5.04 16.06 3.79
N ILE A 186 4.67 14.91 3.25
CA ILE A 186 5.48 14.16 2.29
C ILE A 186 5.78 14.94 0.99
N CYS A 187 5.00 15.97 0.71
CA CYS A 187 5.18 16.87 -0.42
C CYS A 187 6.31 17.90 -0.22
N ASP A 188 6.77 18.11 1.00
CA ASP A 188 7.70 19.18 1.37
C ASP A 188 9.13 18.66 1.45
N SER A 189 10.12 19.53 1.21
CA SER A 189 11.55 19.19 1.37
C SER A 189 11.83 18.67 2.78
N ASN A 190 12.61 17.59 2.91
CA ASN A 190 12.82 16.87 4.17
C ASN A 190 11.51 16.53 4.92
N LEU A 191 10.40 16.37 4.19
CA LEU A 191 9.04 16.16 4.71
C LEU A 191 8.51 17.28 5.61
N GLY A 192 9.14 18.47 5.59
CA GLY A 192 8.78 19.57 6.49
C GLY A 192 9.20 19.36 7.94
N LEU A 193 10.12 18.41 8.20
CA LEU A 193 10.64 18.15 9.54
C LEU A 193 11.57 19.27 10.00
N ASP A 194 11.47 19.65 11.28
CA ASP A 194 12.49 20.44 11.95
C ASP A 194 13.78 19.62 12.18
N GLY A 195 14.92 20.30 12.39
CA GLY A 195 16.23 19.67 12.49
C GLY A 195 16.32 18.63 13.61
N ASP A 196 15.81 18.96 14.80
CA ASP A 196 15.83 18.07 15.96
C ASP A 196 15.00 16.81 15.70
N THR A 197 13.80 16.97 15.13
CA THR A 197 12.93 15.83 14.79
C THR A 197 13.53 14.96 13.70
N TYR A 198 14.17 15.57 12.70
CA TYR A 198 14.90 14.86 11.66
C TYR A 198 16.01 13.99 12.25
N ASP A 199 16.83 14.54 13.15
CA ASP A 199 17.95 13.84 13.77
C ASP A 199 17.47 12.68 14.65
N VAL A 200 16.38 12.85 15.41
CA VAL A 200 15.76 11.76 16.17
C VAL A 200 15.31 10.62 15.25
N ILE A 201 14.65 10.93 14.13
CA ILE A 201 14.21 9.93 13.15
C ILE A 201 15.43 9.22 12.54
N ALA A 202 16.49 9.95 12.20
CA ALA A 202 17.72 9.38 11.66
C ALA A 202 18.45 8.47 12.68
N ASP A 203 18.35 8.76 13.98
CA ASP A 203 19.10 8.04 15.01
C ASP A 203 18.35 6.86 15.62
N GLU A 204 17.02 6.88 15.61
CA GLU A 204 16.21 5.89 16.34
C GLU A 204 15.44 4.91 15.46
N VAL A 205 15.08 5.27 14.22
CA VAL A 205 14.13 4.48 13.41
C VAL A 205 14.78 3.21 12.84
N ASP A 206 14.11 2.08 13.05
CA ASP A 206 14.47 0.78 12.51
C ASP A 206 13.68 0.44 11.24
N VAL A 207 12.42 0.88 11.13
CA VAL A 207 11.55 0.55 9.99
C VAL A 207 10.82 1.79 9.50
N ILE A 208 10.92 2.08 8.20
CA ILE A 208 10.10 3.11 7.56
C ILE A 208 8.96 2.44 6.81
N VAL A 209 7.71 2.85 7.10
CA VAL A 209 6.51 2.41 6.38
C VAL A 209 5.93 3.61 5.63
N ASN A 210 6.08 3.60 4.31
CA ASN A 210 5.47 4.58 3.44
C ASN A 210 4.07 4.12 3.00
N SER A 211 3.04 4.56 3.72
CA SER A 211 1.63 4.34 3.37
C SER A 211 0.91 5.62 2.91
N ALA A 212 1.61 6.76 2.85
CA ALA A 212 1.05 7.98 2.30
C ALA A 212 0.85 7.85 0.78
N ALA A 213 -0.37 8.09 0.34
CA ALA A 213 -0.72 8.19 -1.07
C ALA A 213 -1.93 9.11 -1.23
N ASN A 214 -2.08 9.66 -2.42
CA ASN A 214 -3.37 10.16 -2.87
C ASN A 214 -4.00 9.09 -3.75
N THR A 215 -5.14 8.54 -3.33
CA THR A 215 -5.86 7.45 -4.03
C THR A 215 -7.03 7.96 -4.87
N THR A 216 -7.09 9.27 -5.12
CA THR A 216 -8.13 9.89 -5.95
C THR A 216 -7.79 9.64 -7.42
N PHE A 217 -8.66 8.90 -8.12
CA PHE A 217 -8.42 8.49 -9.52
C PHE A 217 -8.34 9.67 -10.50
N ASP A 218 -9.02 10.78 -10.21
CA ASP A 218 -9.06 12.01 -11.01
C ASP A 218 -8.27 13.17 -10.34
N GLU A 219 -7.20 12.85 -9.62
CA GLU A 219 -6.31 13.88 -9.07
C GLU A 219 -5.50 14.60 -10.16
N ARG A 220 -5.17 15.86 -9.90
CA ARG A 220 -4.23 16.63 -10.70
C ARG A 220 -2.87 15.95 -10.79
N TYR A 221 -2.29 15.92 -11.99
CA TYR A 221 -1.03 15.25 -12.23
C TYR A 221 0.16 15.78 -11.42
N ASP A 222 0.26 17.09 -11.27
CA ASP A 222 1.30 17.74 -10.45
C ASP A 222 1.25 17.29 -8.98
N THR A 223 0.04 17.22 -8.43
CA THR A 223 -0.23 16.76 -7.07
C THR A 223 0.10 15.28 -6.93
N ALA A 224 -0.37 14.45 -7.87
CA ALA A 224 -0.12 13.01 -7.90
C ALA A 224 1.38 12.68 -8.01
N ILE A 225 2.14 13.35 -8.89
CA ILE A 225 3.61 13.22 -8.97
C ILE A 225 4.25 13.61 -7.64
N ASN A 226 3.83 14.72 -7.05
CA ASN A 226 4.49 15.25 -5.86
C ASN A 226 4.36 14.30 -4.66
N ILE A 227 3.21 13.65 -4.50
CA ILE A 227 2.96 12.69 -3.41
C ILE A 227 3.44 11.28 -3.73
N ASN A 228 3.04 10.71 -4.88
CA ASN A 228 3.24 9.30 -5.18
C ASN A 228 4.61 8.99 -5.79
N THR A 229 5.28 9.99 -6.40
CA THR A 229 6.59 9.80 -7.03
C THR A 229 7.71 10.52 -6.28
N ARG A 230 7.59 11.83 -6.06
CA ARG A 230 8.59 12.62 -5.31
C ARG A 230 8.57 12.29 -3.81
N GLY A 231 7.41 11.98 -3.25
CA GLY A 231 7.27 11.59 -1.85
C GLY A 231 8.17 10.40 -1.46
N PRO A 232 8.09 9.26 -2.18
CA PRO A 232 9.03 8.15 -2.01
C PRO A 232 10.50 8.55 -2.14
N CYS A 233 10.85 9.45 -3.06
CA CYS A 233 12.24 9.94 -3.21
C CYS A 233 12.72 10.65 -1.94
N ARG A 234 11.89 11.54 -1.37
CA ARG A 234 12.22 12.28 -0.15
C ARG A 234 12.33 11.36 1.06
N LEU A 235 11.43 10.39 1.17
CA LEU A 235 11.49 9.37 2.22
C LEU A 235 12.73 8.50 2.09
N MET A 236 13.12 8.12 0.88
CA MET A 236 14.35 7.37 0.64
C MET A 236 15.60 8.18 1.02
N ALA A 237 15.58 9.50 0.78
CA ALA A 237 16.66 10.38 1.22
C ALA A 237 16.83 10.40 2.77
N ILE A 238 15.72 10.35 3.52
CA ILE A 238 15.74 10.19 4.98
C ILE A 238 16.20 8.78 5.37
N ALA A 239 15.70 7.75 4.70
CA ALA A 239 16.05 6.35 4.96
C ALA A 239 17.57 6.14 4.91
N LYS A 240 18.27 6.77 3.95
CA LYS A 240 19.73 6.74 3.85
C LYS A 240 20.47 7.40 5.01
N LYS A 241 19.81 8.26 5.77
CA LYS A 241 20.38 8.88 6.98
C LYS A 241 20.07 8.08 8.24
N CYS A 242 19.12 7.14 8.19
CA CYS A 242 18.75 6.33 9.34
C CYS A 242 19.84 5.30 9.70
N LYS A 243 20.50 5.50 10.85
CA LYS A 243 21.65 4.69 11.31
C LYS A 243 21.28 3.25 11.69
N LYS A 244 20.02 3.02 12.08
CA LYS A 244 19.52 1.72 12.57
C LYS A 244 18.61 1.02 11.57
N LEU A 245 18.38 1.62 10.40
CA LEU A 245 17.37 1.15 9.46
C LEU A 245 17.59 -0.33 9.08
N LYS A 246 16.54 -1.11 9.25
CA LYS A 246 16.45 -2.54 8.90
C LYS A 246 15.71 -2.75 7.60
N LEU A 247 14.71 -1.91 7.32
CA LEU A 247 13.84 -2.10 6.18
C LEU A 247 13.11 -0.81 5.81
N PHE A 248 12.95 -0.59 4.50
CA PHE A 248 12.01 0.36 3.94
C PHE A 248 10.82 -0.36 3.30
N LEU A 249 9.60 -0.14 3.79
CA LEU A 249 8.39 -0.70 3.20
C LEU A 249 7.61 0.38 2.46
N HIS A 250 7.20 0.08 1.22
CA HIS A 250 6.32 0.91 0.42
C HIS A 250 4.99 0.21 0.16
N VAL A 251 3.88 0.84 0.56
CA VAL A 251 2.55 0.40 0.15
C VAL A 251 2.26 1.00 -1.22
N SER A 252 2.15 0.14 -2.22
CA SER A 252 1.77 0.45 -3.59
C SER A 252 0.33 -0.01 -3.88
N THR A 253 0.04 -0.48 -5.09
CA THR A 253 -1.23 -1.12 -5.46
C THR A 253 -0.96 -2.18 -6.52
N ALA A 254 -1.73 -3.27 -6.58
CA ALA A 254 -1.60 -4.26 -7.64
C ALA A 254 -1.88 -3.67 -9.04
N TYR A 255 -2.65 -2.59 -9.11
CA TYR A 255 -3.01 -1.92 -10.37
C TYR A 255 -1.88 -1.07 -10.98
N VAL A 256 -0.72 -0.92 -10.32
CA VAL A 256 0.50 -0.40 -10.96
C VAL A 256 0.94 -1.23 -12.15
N ASN A 257 0.42 -2.45 -12.29
CA ASN A 257 0.62 -3.28 -13.47
C ASN A 257 -0.14 -2.79 -14.72
N GLY A 258 -0.80 -1.63 -14.65
CA GLY A 258 -1.39 -0.93 -15.78
C GLY A 258 -2.33 -1.81 -16.59
N GLN A 259 -2.35 -1.63 -17.90
CA GLN A 259 -3.24 -2.33 -18.84
C GLN A 259 -2.80 -3.77 -19.19
N ARG A 260 -1.99 -4.43 -18.36
CA ARG A 260 -1.60 -5.83 -18.57
C ARG A 260 -2.82 -6.76 -18.47
N HIS A 261 -2.79 -7.84 -19.24
CA HIS A 261 -3.84 -8.85 -19.31
C HIS A 261 -3.32 -10.22 -18.85
N GLY A 262 -4.23 -11.12 -18.47
CA GLY A 262 -3.89 -12.48 -18.05
C GLY A 262 -3.23 -12.50 -16.66
N ARG A 263 -2.44 -13.54 -16.38
CA ARG A 263 -1.77 -13.70 -15.08
C ARG A 263 -0.54 -12.77 -14.99
N ILE A 264 -0.54 -11.88 -14.01
CA ILE A 264 0.47 -10.84 -13.83
C ILE A 264 1.38 -11.18 -12.64
N MET A 265 2.66 -11.39 -12.91
CA MET A 265 3.65 -11.83 -11.93
C MET A 265 4.13 -10.69 -11.01
N GLU A 266 4.53 -11.05 -9.80
CA GLU A 266 5.09 -10.15 -8.77
C GLU A 266 6.52 -9.69 -9.12
N ARG A 267 6.65 -8.85 -10.14
CA ARG A 267 7.93 -8.32 -10.63
C ARG A 267 8.15 -6.86 -10.20
N PRO A 268 9.35 -6.49 -9.74
CA PRO A 268 9.70 -5.09 -9.51
C PRO A 268 9.80 -4.34 -10.85
N PHE A 269 9.51 -3.04 -10.82
CA PHE A 269 9.77 -2.16 -11.96
C PHE A 269 11.23 -1.69 -11.96
N ARG A 270 11.76 -1.44 -13.15
CA ARG A 270 13.04 -0.77 -13.40
C ARG A 270 12.83 0.61 -14.00
N ILE A 271 13.84 1.47 -13.85
CA ILE A 271 13.82 2.79 -14.46
C ILE A 271 13.65 2.69 -15.97
N GLY A 272 12.70 3.43 -16.53
CA GLY A 272 12.39 3.42 -17.96
C GLY A 272 11.37 2.38 -18.41
N ASP A 273 10.91 1.48 -17.53
CA ASP A 273 9.85 0.52 -17.82
C ASP A 273 8.57 1.24 -18.27
N CYS A 274 7.89 0.66 -19.25
CA CYS A 274 6.69 1.22 -19.86
C CYS A 274 5.84 0.07 -20.42
N ILE A 275 4.60 -0.03 -19.96
CA ILE A 275 3.69 -1.14 -20.29
C ILE A 275 3.25 -1.09 -21.75
N ALA A 276 3.15 0.11 -22.33
CA ALA A 276 2.84 0.26 -23.75
C ALA A 276 3.88 -0.46 -24.65
N ARG A 277 5.14 -0.57 -24.22
CA ARG A 277 6.17 -1.31 -24.95
C ARG A 277 5.92 -2.82 -24.93
N GLU A 278 5.47 -3.36 -23.79
CA GLU A 278 5.21 -4.79 -23.61
C GLU A 278 4.09 -5.26 -24.55
N ASN A 279 3.03 -4.46 -24.68
CA ASN A 279 1.90 -4.75 -25.58
C ASN A 279 2.28 -4.65 -27.07
N SER A 280 3.32 -3.89 -27.42
CA SER A 280 3.79 -3.75 -28.81
C SER A 280 4.82 -4.79 -29.21
N MET A 281 5.44 -5.53 -28.27
CA MET A 281 6.38 -6.61 -28.62
C MET A 281 5.71 -7.81 -29.29
N SER A 282 4.37 -7.90 -29.24
CA SER A 282 3.58 -8.87 -30.01
C SER A 282 3.26 -8.43 -31.45
N GLU A 283 3.50 -7.17 -31.82
CA GLU A 283 3.24 -6.65 -33.18
C GLU A 283 4.51 -6.05 -33.78
N VAL A 284 5.03 -6.67 -34.83
CA VAL A 284 6.21 -6.21 -35.57
C VAL A 284 5.91 -4.86 -36.24
N SER A 285 6.19 -3.74 -35.55
CA SER A 285 6.21 -2.43 -36.18
C SER A 285 7.28 -1.53 -35.59
N SER A 286 8.07 -0.94 -36.49
CA SER A 286 9.23 -0.08 -36.31
C SER A 286 8.92 1.31 -35.71
N LYS A 287 8.01 1.40 -34.72
CA LYS A 287 7.82 2.63 -33.95
C LYS A 287 8.80 2.66 -32.78
N VAL A 288 9.50 3.78 -32.61
CA VAL A 288 10.31 4.05 -31.42
C VAL A 288 9.38 3.99 -30.21
N LEU A 289 9.41 2.86 -29.50
CA LEU A 289 8.56 2.63 -28.34
C LEU A 289 8.96 3.63 -27.24
N PRO A 290 8.01 4.27 -26.53
CA PRO A 290 8.33 5.28 -25.55
C PRO A 290 9.04 4.66 -24.34
N THR A 291 10.23 5.15 -23.99
CA THR A 291 10.86 4.93 -22.68
C THR A 291 10.28 5.94 -21.71
N LEU A 292 9.95 5.52 -20.48
CA LEU A 292 9.45 6.44 -19.46
C LEU A 292 10.60 7.25 -18.85
N ASP A 293 10.66 8.54 -19.14
CA ASP A 293 11.57 9.48 -18.48
C ASP A 293 10.88 10.16 -17.30
N ILE A 294 11.03 9.57 -16.11
CA ILE A 294 10.40 10.06 -14.88
C ILE A 294 10.88 11.47 -14.52
N GLU A 295 12.16 11.79 -14.74
CA GLU A 295 12.70 13.12 -14.47
C GLU A 295 12.11 14.14 -15.45
N GLY A 296 11.95 13.76 -16.72
CA GLY A 296 11.20 14.51 -17.73
C GLY A 296 9.76 14.78 -17.31
N GLU A 297 9.02 13.78 -16.82
CA GLU A 297 7.65 13.95 -16.30
C GLU A 297 7.60 14.92 -15.10
N MET A 298 8.55 14.78 -14.17
CA MET A 298 8.67 15.67 -13.02
C MET A 298 8.95 17.12 -13.46
N ASN A 299 9.83 17.32 -14.43
CA ASN A 299 10.16 18.64 -14.96
C ASN A 299 9.00 19.24 -15.76
N LEU A 300 8.25 18.42 -16.51
CA LEU A 300 7.07 18.83 -17.26
C LEU A 300 6.04 19.49 -16.35
N VAL A 301 5.69 18.85 -15.22
CA VAL A 301 4.72 19.43 -14.27
C VAL A 301 5.28 20.66 -13.54
N SER A 302 6.59 20.68 -13.24
CA SER A 302 7.23 21.82 -12.57
C SER A 302 7.37 23.07 -13.45
N ASN A 303 7.50 22.89 -14.76
CA ASN A 303 7.63 23.97 -15.73
C ASN A 303 6.28 24.51 -16.21
N TYR A 304 5.17 23.93 -15.75
CA TYR A 304 3.83 24.41 -16.03
C TYR A 304 3.56 25.69 -15.23
N LYS A 305 4.26 26.77 -15.57
CA LYS A 305 4.12 28.11 -15.00
C LYS A 305 3.37 28.99 -15.98
N GLY A 306 2.20 29.44 -15.57
CA GLY A 306 1.43 30.47 -16.27
C GLY A 306 0.43 31.10 -15.32
N ASN A 307 0.04 32.35 -15.58
CA ASN A 307 -1.08 33.01 -14.89
C ASN A 307 -2.40 32.40 -15.39
N ILE A 308 -2.63 31.12 -15.05
CA ILE A 308 -3.84 30.37 -15.36
C ILE A 308 -4.68 30.35 -14.09
N GLU A 309 -5.98 30.63 -14.21
CA GLU A 309 -6.92 30.47 -13.11
C GLU A 309 -6.85 29.05 -12.53
N ASP A 310 -6.90 28.92 -11.20
CA ASP A 310 -6.66 27.65 -10.50
C ASP A 310 -7.57 26.50 -10.95
N ASN A 311 -8.84 26.80 -11.26
CA ASN A 311 -9.79 25.80 -11.74
C ASN A 311 -9.41 25.27 -13.13
N ILE A 312 -9.00 26.15 -14.04
CA ILE A 312 -8.56 25.79 -15.39
C ILE A 312 -7.25 24.99 -15.31
N LEU A 313 -6.32 25.40 -14.44
CA LEU A 313 -5.09 24.66 -14.18
C LEU A 313 -5.39 23.25 -13.65
N ALA A 314 -6.28 23.13 -12.68
CA ALA A 314 -6.66 21.84 -12.11
C ALA A 314 -7.25 20.90 -13.16
N GLN A 315 -8.14 21.39 -14.04
CA GLN A 315 -8.68 20.60 -15.14
C GLN A 315 -7.59 20.17 -16.13
N LYS A 316 -6.74 21.09 -16.59
CA LYS A 316 -5.63 20.77 -17.50
C LYS A 316 -4.68 19.75 -16.91
N MET A 317 -4.40 19.82 -15.61
CA MET A 317 -3.54 18.86 -14.92
C MET A 317 -4.17 17.47 -14.80
N ARG A 318 -5.50 17.36 -14.65
CA ARG A 318 -6.19 16.06 -14.70
C ARG A 318 -6.10 15.45 -16.09
N GLU A 319 -6.41 16.24 -17.12
CA GLU A 319 -6.35 15.82 -18.52
C GLU A 319 -4.93 15.37 -18.91
N LEU A 320 -3.92 16.18 -18.55
CA LEU A 320 -2.52 15.85 -18.78
C LEU A 320 -2.12 14.53 -18.11
N GLY A 321 -2.44 14.35 -16.82
CA GLY A 321 -2.09 13.12 -16.11
C GLY A 321 -2.67 11.87 -16.77
N LEU A 322 -3.93 11.93 -17.19
CA LEU A 322 -4.60 10.84 -17.89
C LEU A 322 -3.98 10.59 -19.27
N GLU A 323 -3.64 11.64 -20.02
CA GLU A 323 -2.93 11.53 -21.30
C GLU A 323 -1.57 10.84 -21.11
N ARG A 324 -0.78 11.28 -20.11
CA ARG A 324 0.53 10.68 -19.82
C ARG A 324 0.39 9.22 -19.41
N ALA A 325 -0.52 8.88 -18.51
CA ALA A 325 -0.74 7.51 -18.07
C ALA A 325 -1.04 6.59 -19.28
N ARG A 326 -2.00 6.98 -20.13
CA ARG A 326 -2.39 6.21 -21.32
C ARG A 326 -1.24 6.08 -22.31
N ARG A 327 -0.46 7.14 -22.52
CA ARG A 327 0.72 7.11 -23.40
C ARG A 327 1.73 6.03 -23.01
N TYR A 328 1.90 5.76 -21.72
CA TYR A 328 2.87 4.79 -21.22
C TYR A 328 2.24 3.42 -20.84
N GLY A 329 0.93 3.23 -21.05
CA GLY A 329 0.23 1.94 -20.84
C GLY A 329 -0.41 1.75 -19.47
N TRP A 330 -0.66 2.84 -18.74
CA TRP A 330 -1.42 2.86 -17.49
C TRP A 330 -2.81 3.46 -17.70
N GLN A 331 -3.81 2.96 -16.99
CA GLN A 331 -5.20 3.39 -17.14
C GLN A 331 -5.51 4.78 -16.58
N ASP A 332 -4.82 5.18 -15.51
CA ASP A 332 -5.05 6.46 -14.83
C ASP A 332 -3.78 7.02 -14.17
N THR A 333 -3.88 8.28 -13.77
CA THR A 333 -2.81 9.06 -13.14
C THR A 333 -2.34 8.44 -11.82
N TYR A 334 -3.24 7.84 -11.04
CA TYR A 334 -2.92 7.28 -9.73
C TYR A 334 -1.96 6.09 -9.89
N VAL A 335 -2.34 5.08 -10.65
CA VAL A 335 -1.52 3.88 -10.81
C VAL A 335 -0.21 4.18 -11.53
N PHE A 336 -0.22 5.15 -12.45
CA PHE A 336 0.96 5.58 -13.17
C PHE A 336 1.98 6.25 -12.25
N THR A 337 1.55 7.20 -11.41
CA THR A 337 2.44 7.89 -10.48
C THR A 337 2.95 6.99 -9.36
N LYS A 338 2.16 5.96 -8.96
CA LYS A 338 2.59 4.90 -8.05
C LYS A 338 3.67 4.01 -8.67
N ALA A 339 3.51 3.61 -9.93
CA ALA A 339 4.54 2.86 -10.66
C ALA A 339 5.85 3.65 -10.77
N MET A 340 5.77 4.95 -11.09
CA MET A 340 6.94 5.84 -11.07
C MET A 340 7.59 5.91 -9.67
N GLY A 341 6.79 5.94 -8.60
CA GLY A 341 7.28 5.90 -7.23
C GLY A 341 8.10 4.64 -6.92
N GLU A 342 7.64 3.47 -7.38
CA GLU A 342 8.39 2.21 -7.24
C GLU A 342 9.72 2.24 -8.01
N MET A 343 9.72 2.73 -9.25
CA MET A 343 10.94 2.86 -10.05
C MET A 343 11.96 3.81 -9.41
N MET A 344 11.47 4.91 -8.82
CA MET A 344 12.35 5.84 -8.12
C MET A 344 12.91 5.26 -6.82
N ILE A 345 12.14 4.43 -6.11
CA ILE A 345 12.66 3.67 -4.96
C ILE A 345 13.80 2.75 -5.41
N ASP A 346 13.61 1.96 -6.47
CA ASP A 346 14.66 1.06 -6.98
C ASP A 346 15.91 1.83 -7.43
N LYS A 347 15.73 2.95 -8.13
CA LYS A 347 16.84 3.83 -8.54
C LYS A 347 17.61 4.39 -7.35
N LEU A 348 16.93 4.73 -6.26
CA LEU A 348 17.51 5.50 -5.16
C LEU A 348 17.96 4.65 -3.96
N ARG A 349 17.44 3.43 -3.75
CA ARG A 349 17.60 2.71 -2.47
C ARG A 349 19.02 2.33 -2.07
N GLU A 350 19.97 2.24 -3.02
CA GLU A 350 21.31 1.69 -2.77
C GLU A 350 21.21 0.30 -2.09
N ASP A 351 21.86 0.11 -0.94
CA ASP A 351 21.86 -1.14 -0.20
C ASP A 351 20.67 -1.30 0.76
N ILE A 352 19.74 -0.33 0.81
CA ILE A 352 18.58 -0.41 1.70
C ILE A 352 17.67 -1.57 1.25
N PRO A 353 17.36 -2.53 2.14
CA PRO A 353 16.36 -3.56 1.88
C PRO A 353 14.98 -2.93 1.68
N VAL A 354 14.28 -3.32 0.61
CA VAL A 354 12.96 -2.76 0.27
C VAL A 354 11.92 -3.87 0.16
N VAL A 355 10.77 -3.62 0.77
CA VAL A 355 9.53 -4.38 0.53
C VAL A 355 8.52 -3.48 -0.15
N ILE A 356 7.91 -3.97 -1.23
CA ILE A 356 6.79 -3.33 -1.91
C ILE A 356 5.56 -4.22 -1.72
N ILE A 357 4.56 -3.71 -1.03
CA ILE A 357 3.25 -4.37 -0.89
C ILE A 357 2.29 -3.77 -1.91
N ARG A 358 1.76 -4.60 -2.81
CA ARG A 358 0.81 -4.24 -3.86
C ARG A 358 -0.55 -4.87 -3.54
N PRO A 359 -1.37 -4.26 -2.67
CA PRO A 359 -2.72 -4.74 -2.44
C PRO A 359 -3.63 -4.44 -3.66
N SER A 360 -4.62 -5.28 -3.91
CA SER A 360 -5.76 -4.95 -4.76
C SER A 360 -6.74 -4.00 -4.03
N VAL A 361 -8.03 -3.99 -4.36
CA VAL A 361 -8.99 -3.10 -3.70
C VAL A 361 -9.14 -3.51 -2.23
N ILE A 362 -8.65 -2.66 -1.33
CA ILE A 362 -8.73 -2.93 0.11
C ILE A 362 -10.12 -2.58 0.61
N GLU A 363 -10.80 -3.57 1.16
CA GLU A 363 -12.11 -3.42 1.79
C GLU A 363 -12.04 -3.64 3.31
N SER A 364 -13.21 -3.60 3.96
CA SER A 364 -13.34 -3.73 5.42
C SER A 364 -12.60 -4.94 6.00
N THR A 365 -12.18 -4.86 7.26
CA THR A 365 -11.54 -5.98 7.96
C THR A 365 -12.40 -7.24 7.93
N PHE A 366 -11.75 -8.40 7.77
CA PHE A 366 -12.45 -9.69 7.75
C PHE A 366 -12.70 -10.21 9.16
N ILE A 367 -11.65 -10.23 10.00
CA ILE A 367 -11.68 -10.77 11.36
C ILE A 367 -11.19 -9.73 12.35
N GLU A 368 -10.05 -9.08 12.08
CA GLU A 368 -9.32 -8.31 13.09
C GLU A 368 -9.25 -6.81 12.80
N PRO A 369 -9.22 -5.94 13.84
CA PRO A 369 -9.45 -6.25 15.26
C PRO A 369 -10.89 -6.64 15.58
N PHE A 370 -11.81 -6.35 14.66
CA PHE A 370 -13.17 -6.88 14.63
C PHE A 370 -13.68 -6.82 13.19
N PRO A 371 -14.64 -7.67 12.80
CA PRO A 371 -15.13 -7.76 11.43
C PRO A 371 -15.85 -6.48 10.98
N GLY A 372 -15.65 -6.12 9.71
CA GLY A 372 -16.41 -5.07 9.04
C GLY A 372 -15.94 -3.64 9.34
N TRP A 373 -14.82 -3.45 10.06
CA TRP A 373 -14.30 -2.11 10.30
C TRP A 373 -13.75 -1.52 9.00
N MET A 374 -14.15 -0.28 8.72
CA MET A 374 -13.65 0.50 7.60
C MET A 374 -13.79 2.00 7.88
N GLU A 375 -13.03 2.80 7.14
CA GLU A 375 -13.12 4.24 7.19
C GLU A 375 -13.15 4.83 5.78
N GLY A 376 -14.11 5.71 5.51
CA GLY A 376 -14.30 6.30 4.18
C GLY A 376 -14.93 5.36 3.15
N ASN A 377 -15.31 5.92 2.00
CA ASN A 377 -15.79 5.16 0.85
C ASN A 377 -14.60 4.62 0.04
N ARG A 378 -14.64 3.34 -0.30
CA ARG A 378 -13.72 2.62 -1.19
C ARG A 378 -14.28 2.57 -2.60
N MET A 379 -13.59 1.85 -3.48
CA MET A 379 -13.94 1.83 -4.91
C MET A 379 -15.33 1.21 -5.16
N MET A 380 -15.66 0.12 -4.47
CA MET A 380 -16.92 -0.59 -4.65
C MET A 380 -18.09 0.08 -3.90
N ASP A 381 -17.82 0.71 -2.76
CA ASP A 381 -18.84 1.22 -1.83
C ASP A 381 -19.88 2.16 -2.44
N PRO A 382 -19.54 3.15 -3.31
CA PRO A 382 -20.53 4.02 -3.91
C PRO A 382 -21.59 3.24 -4.70
N ILE A 383 -21.18 2.18 -5.41
CA ILE A 383 -22.08 1.34 -6.20
C ILE A 383 -22.99 0.52 -5.29
N VAL A 384 -22.42 -0.09 -4.25
CA VAL A 384 -23.17 -0.85 -3.23
C VAL A 384 -24.23 0.03 -2.56
N LEU A 385 -23.85 1.23 -2.14
CA LEU A 385 -24.75 2.17 -1.47
C LEU A 385 -25.83 2.73 -2.40
N CYS A 386 -25.48 3.10 -3.64
CA CYS A 386 -26.46 3.59 -4.61
C CYS A 386 -27.44 2.48 -5.00
N TYR A 387 -26.98 1.24 -5.15
CA TYR A 387 -27.83 0.09 -5.39
C TYR A 387 -28.78 -0.16 -4.22
N GLY A 388 -28.28 -0.26 -2.98
CA GLY A 388 -29.10 -0.49 -1.78
C GLY A 388 -30.15 0.60 -1.54
N LYS A 389 -29.87 1.83 -1.93
CA LYS A 389 -30.82 2.97 -1.88
C LYS A 389 -31.82 2.99 -3.05
N GLY A 390 -31.78 2.01 -3.94
CA GLY A 390 -32.63 1.96 -5.14
C GLY A 390 -32.30 3.06 -6.16
N GLN A 391 -31.15 3.73 -6.05
CA GLN A 391 -30.73 4.83 -6.94
C GLN A 391 -30.03 4.31 -8.19
N LEU A 392 -29.58 3.05 -8.18
CA LEU A 392 -28.89 2.41 -9.28
C LEU A 392 -29.45 0.99 -9.46
N THR A 393 -29.99 0.67 -10.64
CA THR A 393 -30.59 -0.66 -10.93
C THR A 393 -29.77 -1.48 -11.92
N GLY A 394 -28.68 -0.91 -12.42
CA GLY A 394 -27.70 -1.60 -13.24
C GLY A 394 -26.38 -0.85 -13.30
N PHE A 395 -25.31 -1.50 -13.79
CA PHE A 395 -23.98 -0.90 -13.84
C PHE A 395 -23.17 -1.38 -15.05
N LEU A 396 -22.24 -0.54 -15.50
CA LEU A 396 -21.35 -0.79 -16.65
C LEU A 396 -20.14 -1.62 -16.20
N VAL A 397 -20.08 -2.88 -16.64
CA VAL A 397 -19.08 -3.87 -16.24
C VAL A 397 -19.06 -5.06 -17.18
N ASP A 398 -17.94 -5.77 -17.28
CA ASP A 398 -17.92 -7.13 -17.84
C ASP A 398 -18.57 -8.08 -16.83
N PRO A 399 -19.72 -8.73 -17.14
CA PRO A 399 -20.36 -9.67 -16.22
C PRO A 399 -19.46 -10.82 -15.77
N ASN A 400 -18.50 -11.21 -16.63
CA ASN A 400 -17.51 -12.25 -16.35
C ASN A 400 -16.19 -11.68 -15.80
N GLY A 401 -16.09 -10.36 -15.69
CA GLY A 401 -14.98 -9.66 -15.07
C GLY A 401 -14.84 -10.03 -13.60
N VAL A 402 -13.62 -9.93 -13.09
CA VAL A 402 -13.31 -10.22 -11.68
C VAL A 402 -13.02 -8.91 -10.98
N LEU A 403 -13.72 -8.68 -9.87
CA LEU A 403 -13.37 -7.64 -8.92
C LEU A 403 -12.34 -8.19 -7.94
N ASP A 404 -11.11 -7.67 -7.99
CA ASP A 404 -10.07 -8.07 -7.06
C ASP A 404 -10.13 -7.25 -5.78
N VAL A 405 -10.65 -7.86 -4.72
CA VAL A 405 -10.77 -7.28 -3.39
C VAL A 405 -9.99 -8.09 -2.36
N VAL A 406 -9.49 -7.40 -1.34
CA VAL A 406 -8.80 -7.98 -0.19
C VAL A 406 -9.17 -7.28 1.11
N PRO A 407 -9.39 -8.01 2.23
CA PRO A 407 -9.61 -7.40 3.54
C PRO A 407 -8.38 -6.67 4.08
N ALA A 408 -8.59 -5.54 4.75
CA ALA A 408 -7.50 -4.72 5.30
C ALA A 408 -6.59 -5.42 6.30
N ASP A 409 -7.14 -6.29 7.15
CA ASP A 409 -6.40 -7.08 8.13
C ASP A 409 -5.47 -8.11 7.46
N MET A 410 -5.90 -8.75 6.37
CA MET A 410 -5.01 -9.62 5.58
C MET A 410 -3.84 -8.85 4.95
N VAL A 411 -4.08 -7.62 4.46
CA VAL A 411 -3.01 -6.76 3.93
C VAL A 411 -2.01 -6.39 5.04
N VAL A 412 -2.49 -6.04 6.24
CA VAL A 412 -1.64 -5.73 7.40
C VAL A 412 -0.83 -6.94 7.85
N ASN A 413 -1.45 -8.12 7.90
CA ASN A 413 -0.78 -9.36 8.25
C ASN A 413 0.37 -9.68 7.26
N ALA A 414 0.13 -9.50 5.97
CA ALA A 414 1.19 -9.63 4.96
C ALA A 414 2.30 -8.58 5.10
N ILE A 415 1.95 -7.32 5.42
CA ILE A 415 2.92 -6.26 5.74
C ILE A 415 3.83 -6.69 6.89
N LEU A 416 3.27 -7.17 8.01
CA LEU A 416 4.04 -7.55 9.20
C LEU A 416 4.93 -8.76 8.94
N ALA A 417 4.41 -9.78 8.24
CA ALA A 417 5.19 -10.93 7.84
C ALA A 417 6.37 -10.55 6.92
N ALA A 418 6.13 -9.69 5.94
CA ALA A 418 7.17 -9.23 5.02
C ALA A 418 8.21 -8.35 5.74
N ILE A 419 7.77 -7.50 6.67
CA ILE A 419 8.65 -6.68 7.52
C ILE A 419 9.58 -7.57 8.33
N ALA A 420 9.04 -8.57 9.02
CA ALA A 420 9.84 -9.45 9.87
C ALA A 420 10.84 -10.28 9.03
N ARG A 421 10.36 -10.92 7.96
CA ARG A 421 11.19 -11.76 7.08
C ARG A 421 12.39 -10.99 6.51
N HIS A 422 12.15 -9.79 5.99
CA HIS A 422 13.19 -9.03 5.28
C HIS A 422 13.98 -8.11 6.19
N GLY A 423 13.38 -7.60 7.26
CA GLY A 423 14.09 -6.84 8.30
C GLY A 423 15.05 -7.68 9.13
N MET A 424 14.79 -8.99 9.30
CA MET A 424 15.78 -9.89 9.90
C MET A 424 16.94 -10.18 8.95
N ASN A 425 16.65 -10.45 7.68
CA ASN A 425 17.67 -10.83 6.69
C ASN A 425 18.54 -9.67 6.21
N GLN A 426 17.98 -8.45 6.14
CA GLN A 426 18.64 -7.23 5.64
C GLN A 426 19.38 -7.42 4.31
N LYS A 427 18.85 -8.27 3.42
CA LYS A 427 19.39 -8.41 2.07
C LYS A 427 19.10 -7.12 1.28
N PRO A 428 20.07 -6.58 0.53
CA PRO A 428 19.89 -5.35 -0.24
C PRO A 428 19.09 -5.62 -1.53
N ASP A 429 17.90 -6.20 -1.40
CA ASP A 429 17.00 -6.56 -2.50
C ASP A 429 15.65 -5.84 -2.43
N ILE A 430 14.86 -5.97 -3.51
CA ILE A 430 13.46 -5.54 -3.56
C ILE A 430 12.58 -6.77 -3.60
N ASN A 431 11.70 -6.88 -2.62
CA ASN A 431 10.71 -7.95 -2.56
C ASN A 431 9.32 -7.39 -2.80
N VAL A 432 8.66 -7.89 -3.83
CA VAL A 432 7.32 -7.46 -4.22
C VAL A 432 6.30 -8.52 -3.82
N TYR A 433 5.25 -8.10 -3.12
CA TYR A 433 4.14 -8.97 -2.73
C TYR A 433 2.84 -8.38 -3.25
N GLN A 434 2.14 -9.13 -4.10
CA GLN A 434 0.77 -8.81 -4.49
C GLN A 434 -0.19 -9.47 -3.49
N ILE A 435 -0.97 -8.64 -2.81
CA ILE A 435 -2.00 -9.09 -1.89
C ILE A 435 -3.33 -8.94 -2.62
N ALA A 436 -3.73 -10.04 -3.26
CA ALA A 436 -4.78 -10.05 -4.25
C ALA A 436 -5.45 -11.43 -4.29
N SER A 437 -6.75 -11.45 -4.59
CA SER A 437 -7.57 -12.67 -4.61
C SER A 437 -7.81 -13.24 -6.00
N SER A 438 -7.65 -12.45 -7.07
CA SER A 438 -8.17 -12.78 -8.40
C SER A 438 -7.63 -14.06 -9.06
N VAL A 439 -6.41 -14.51 -8.75
CA VAL A 439 -5.86 -15.76 -9.30
C VAL A 439 -6.34 -16.99 -8.52
N VAL A 440 -6.62 -16.84 -7.22
CA VAL A 440 -6.79 -17.99 -6.31
C VAL A 440 -8.20 -18.13 -5.76
N ASN A 441 -8.97 -17.05 -5.69
CA ASN A 441 -10.33 -16.98 -5.17
C ASN A 441 -11.09 -15.80 -5.81
N PRO A 442 -11.39 -15.84 -7.12
CA PRO A 442 -11.96 -14.70 -7.84
C PRO A 442 -13.38 -14.36 -7.40
N LEU A 443 -13.69 -13.07 -7.20
CA LEU A 443 -15.04 -12.55 -7.05
C LEU A 443 -15.54 -12.01 -8.40
N VAL A 444 -16.41 -12.76 -9.08
CA VAL A 444 -16.96 -12.38 -10.38
C VAL A 444 -18.10 -11.37 -10.22
N PHE A 445 -18.18 -10.36 -11.08
CA PHE A 445 -19.20 -9.30 -10.97
C PHE A 445 -20.65 -9.80 -11.02
N GLN A 446 -20.95 -10.83 -11.82
CA GLN A 446 -22.28 -11.46 -11.82
C GLN A 446 -22.66 -12.07 -10.47
N ASP A 447 -21.69 -12.64 -9.76
CA ASP A 447 -21.93 -13.25 -8.45
C ASP A 447 -21.99 -12.19 -7.37
N LEU A 448 -21.17 -11.15 -7.47
CA LEU A 448 -21.30 -9.97 -6.64
C LEU A 448 -22.71 -9.36 -6.75
N ALA A 449 -23.25 -9.17 -7.95
CA ALA A 449 -24.60 -8.65 -8.16
C ALA A 449 -25.68 -9.49 -7.45
N LYS A 450 -25.55 -10.83 -7.48
CA LYS A 450 -26.44 -11.75 -6.74
C LYS A 450 -26.28 -11.57 -5.24
N LEU A 451 -25.05 -11.50 -4.72
CA LEU A 451 -24.80 -11.29 -3.29
C LEU A 451 -25.35 -9.95 -2.78
N LEU A 452 -25.21 -8.87 -3.55
CA LEU A 452 -25.81 -7.57 -3.23
C LEU A 452 -27.34 -7.67 -3.19
N TYR A 453 -27.95 -8.34 -4.18
CA TYR A 453 -29.40 -8.57 -4.21
C TYR A 453 -29.88 -9.38 -3.00
N GLU A 454 -29.21 -10.50 -2.67
CA GLU A 454 -29.54 -11.33 -1.51
C GLU A 454 -29.47 -10.52 -0.21
N HIS A 455 -28.42 -9.71 -0.01
CA HIS A 455 -28.31 -8.85 1.17
C HIS A 455 -29.43 -7.83 1.24
N TYR A 456 -29.67 -7.05 0.19
CA TYR A 456 -30.66 -5.97 0.26
C TYR A 456 -32.11 -6.44 0.22
N ASN A 457 -32.37 -7.65 -0.28
CA ASN A 457 -33.69 -8.28 -0.18
C ASN A 457 -33.97 -8.77 1.27
N SER A 458 -32.95 -9.25 1.97
CA SER A 458 -33.08 -9.73 3.37
C SER A 458 -32.95 -8.61 4.42
N SER A 459 -32.12 -7.61 4.15
CA SER A 459 -31.86 -6.46 5.02
C SER A 459 -31.91 -5.15 4.22
N PRO A 460 -33.11 -4.72 3.80
CA PRO A 460 -33.27 -3.55 2.94
C PRO A 460 -32.79 -2.26 3.61
N CYS A 461 -32.40 -1.29 2.79
CA CYS A 461 -32.31 0.10 3.24
C CYS A 461 -33.72 0.65 3.52
N ILE A 462 -33.79 1.66 4.37
CA ILE A 462 -35.04 2.29 4.77
C ILE A 462 -35.11 3.69 4.14
N ASP A 463 -36.25 4.04 3.54
CA ASP A 463 -36.50 5.37 3.00
C ASP A 463 -36.79 6.39 4.11
N SER A 464 -36.94 7.67 3.74
CA SER A 464 -37.25 8.74 4.70
C SER A 464 -38.61 8.59 5.41
N LYS A 465 -39.48 7.68 4.94
CA LYS A 465 -40.79 7.38 5.52
C LYS A 465 -40.78 6.09 6.35
N GLY A 466 -39.61 5.50 6.61
CA GLY A 466 -39.50 4.26 7.38
C GLY A 466 -39.83 3.00 6.57
N ARG A 467 -39.98 3.08 5.24
CA ARG A 467 -40.37 1.95 4.40
C ARG A 467 -39.14 1.23 3.82
N PRO A 468 -39.15 -0.12 3.76
CA PRO A 468 -38.13 -0.88 3.05
C PRO A 468 -38.02 -0.51 1.57
N ILE A 469 -36.80 -0.22 1.13
CA ILE A 469 -36.48 0.00 -0.29
C ILE A 469 -36.28 -1.37 -0.93
N GLN A 470 -37.12 -1.69 -1.90
CA GLN A 470 -37.00 -2.90 -2.71
C GLN A 470 -36.09 -2.63 -3.90
N VAL A 471 -35.11 -3.50 -4.11
CA VAL A 471 -34.14 -3.38 -5.21
C VAL A 471 -34.26 -4.58 -6.15
N PRO A 472 -34.33 -4.38 -7.47
CA PRO A 472 -34.28 -5.49 -8.43
C PRO A 472 -32.86 -6.06 -8.51
N LEU A 473 -32.70 -7.30 -8.97
CA LEU A 473 -31.38 -7.82 -9.31
C LEU A 473 -30.67 -6.86 -10.27
N MET A 474 -29.45 -6.43 -9.91
CA MET A 474 -28.68 -5.47 -10.69
C MET A 474 -28.43 -5.98 -12.11
N LYS A 475 -28.81 -5.19 -13.12
CA LYS A 475 -28.47 -5.48 -14.51
C LYS A 475 -27.02 -5.09 -14.81
N LEU A 476 -26.28 -5.96 -15.49
CA LEU A 476 -24.89 -5.72 -15.86
C LEU A 476 -24.80 -5.43 -17.35
N PHE A 477 -24.10 -4.37 -17.72
CA PHE A 477 -24.01 -3.89 -19.09
C PHE A 477 -22.56 -3.87 -19.57
N SER A 478 -22.29 -4.42 -20.74
CA SER A 478 -20.97 -4.30 -21.38
C SER A 478 -20.88 -3.13 -22.38
N SER A 479 -21.98 -2.41 -22.59
CA SER A 479 -22.09 -1.29 -23.52
C SER A 479 -22.53 -0.01 -22.81
N THR A 480 -21.75 1.06 -22.95
CA THR A 480 -22.07 2.39 -22.41
C THR A 480 -23.41 2.92 -22.92
N LYS A 481 -23.77 2.57 -24.17
CA LYS A 481 -25.05 2.95 -24.76
C LYS A 481 -26.21 2.26 -24.05
N GLU A 482 -26.17 0.93 -23.95
CA GLU A 482 -27.23 0.14 -23.31
C GLU A 482 -27.40 0.51 -21.83
N PHE A 483 -26.27 0.72 -21.13
CA PHE A 483 -26.26 1.22 -19.77
C PHE A 483 -26.96 2.58 -19.65
N SER A 484 -26.62 3.52 -20.53
CA SER A 484 -27.21 4.86 -20.54
C SER A 484 -28.73 4.82 -20.83
N ASP A 485 -29.13 4.02 -21.81
CA ASP A 485 -30.53 3.85 -22.19
C ASP A 485 -31.34 3.25 -21.03
N HIS A 486 -30.80 2.24 -20.36
CA HIS A 486 -31.42 1.64 -19.16
C HIS A 486 -31.58 2.65 -18.03
N LEU A 487 -30.54 3.43 -17.71
CA LEU A 487 -30.61 4.43 -16.64
C LEU A 487 -31.65 5.51 -16.92
N TRP A 488 -31.77 5.96 -18.18
CA TRP A 488 -32.78 6.93 -18.58
C TRP A 488 -34.19 6.39 -18.42
N LEU A 489 -34.44 5.16 -18.89
CA LEU A 489 -35.74 4.51 -18.75
C LEU A 489 -36.12 4.30 -17.27
N ASP A 490 -35.19 3.83 -16.45
CA ASP A 490 -35.38 3.64 -15.00
C ASP A 490 -35.68 4.96 -14.28
N ALA A 491 -34.96 6.04 -14.63
CA ALA A 491 -35.18 7.36 -14.04
C ALA A 491 -36.55 7.95 -14.42
N ILE A 492 -36.99 7.79 -15.67
CA ILE A 492 -38.31 8.24 -16.14
C ILE A 492 -39.43 7.46 -15.41
N GLN A 493 -39.30 6.15 -15.28
CA GLN A 493 -40.27 5.33 -14.56
C GLN A 493 -40.38 5.71 -13.09
N LYS A 494 -39.26 5.93 -12.40
CA LYS A 494 -39.25 6.30 -10.96
C LYS A 494 -39.77 7.70 -10.66
N SER A 495 -39.63 8.62 -11.61
CA SER A 495 -40.06 10.01 -11.45
C SER A 495 -41.55 10.22 -11.71
N GLY A 496 -42.25 9.22 -12.28
CA GLY A 496 -43.65 9.38 -12.69
C GLY A 496 -43.80 10.28 -13.91
N LEU A 497 -42.72 10.60 -14.63
CA LEU A 497 -42.74 11.44 -15.84
C LEU A 497 -43.60 10.86 -16.98
N THR A 498 -44.00 9.59 -16.88
CA THR A 498 -44.97 8.93 -17.77
C THR A 498 -46.42 9.36 -17.51
N ASP A 499 -46.74 9.99 -16.38
CA ASP A 499 -48.08 10.49 -16.06
C ASP A 499 -48.33 11.86 -16.72
N MET A 500 -49.32 11.92 -17.61
CA MET A 500 -49.70 13.11 -18.37
C MET A 500 -50.33 14.25 -17.55
N THR A 501 -50.41 14.12 -16.22
CA THR A 501 -51.13 15.02 -15.31
C THR A 501 -50.24 16.11 -14.68
N HIS A 502 -48.93 16.09 -14.95
CA HIS A 502 -47.98 17.05 -14.36
C HIS A 502 -47.97 18.41 -15.08
N SER A 503 -47.82 19.49 -14.31
CA SER A 503 -47.56 20.82 -14.86
C SER A 503 -46.16 20.86 -15.50
N LYS A 504 -45.96 21.71 -16.52
CA LYS A 504 -44.68 21.85 -17.23
C LYS A 504 -43.49 22.09 -16.28
N GLU A 505 -43.69 22.88 -15.23
CA GLU A 505 -42.65 23.19 -14.24
C GLU A 505 -42.27 21.96 -13.38
N VAL A 506 -43.27 21.15 -13.00
CA VAL A 506 -43.03 19.91 -12.24
C VAL A 506 -42.33 18.87 -13.11
N SER A 507 -42.77 18.70 -14.38
CA SER A 507 -42.10 17.81 -15.33
C SER A 507 -40.65 18.19 -15.56
N GLN A 508 -40.36 19.49 -15.75
CA GLN A 508 -38.99 19.96 -15.97
C GLN A 508 -38.11 19.79 -14.72
N LYS A 509 -38.68 19.94 -13.52
CA LYS A 509 -37.96 19.68 -12.27
C LYS A 509 -37.64 18.19 -12.10
N LEU A 510 -38.58 17.30 -12.41
CA LEU A 510 -38.38 15.85 -12.37
C LEU A 510 -37.33 15.41 -13.40
N GLU A 511 -37.40 15.93 -14.62
CA GLU A 511 -36.42 15.66 -15.68
C GLU A 511 -35.00 16.07 -15.26
N ASN A 512 -34.86 17.23 -14.61
CA ASN A 512 -33.58 17.67 -14.06
C ASN A 512 -33.03 16.74 -12.97
N ILE A 513 -33.90 16.15 -12.13
CA ILE A 513 -33.49 15.18 -11.10
C ILE A 513 -33.04 13.87 -11.77
N CYS A 514 -33.82 13.36 -12.73
CA CYS A 514 -33.47 12.17 -13.51
C CYS A 514 -32.11 12.36 -14.18
N ARG A 515 -31.92 13.47 -14.88
CA ARG A 515 -30.66 13.82 -15.55
C ARG A 515 -29.48 13.82 -14.58
N LYS A 516 -29.59 14.49 -13.43
CA LYS A 516 -28.52 14.50 -12.42
C LYS A 516 -28.17 13.10 -11.92
N SER A 517 -29.17 12.25 -11.68
CA SER A 517 -28.95 10.87 -11.25
C SER A 517 -28.23 10.04 -12.32
N VAL A 518 -28.66 10.17 -13.57
CA VAL A 518 -28.03 9.47 -14.72
C VAL A 518 -26.58 9.92 -14.91
N GLU A 519 -26.33 11.23 -14.88
CA GLU A 519 -24.98 11.77 -15.04
C GLU A 519 -24.05 11.35 -13.89
N GLN A 520 -24.56 11.25 -12.66
CA GLN A 520 -23.78 10.72 -11.53
C GLN A 520 -23.41 9.24 -11.74
N ALA A 521 -24.35 8.41 -12.20
CA ALA A 521 -24.09 7.00 -12.47
C ALA A 521 -23.10 6.80 -13.64
N LYS A 522 -23.22 7.60 -14.70
CA LYS A 522 -22.25 7.63 -15.82
C LYS A 522 -20.85 8.07 -15.38
N TYR A 523 -20.76 9.07 -14.52
CA TYR A 523 -19.48 9.51 -13.97
C TYR A 523 -18.78 8.38 -13.20
N LEU A 524 -19.51 7.67 -12.33
CA LEU A 524 -18.96 6.50 -11.62
C LEU A 524 -18.56 5.38 -12.59
N ALA A 525 -19.38 5.08 -13.60
CA ALA A 525 -19.06 4.10 -14.61
C ALA A 525 -17.77 4.45 -15.37
N ASN A 526 -17.59 5.71 -15.77
CA ASN A 526 -16.40 6.17 -16.49
C ASN A 526 -15.12 6.09 -15.64
N ILE A 527 -15.20 6.42 -14.34
CA ILE A 527 -14.04 6.31 -13.44
C ILE A 527 -13.66 4.85 -13.19
N TYR A 528 -14.65 3.98 -13.03
CA TYR A 528 -14.42 2.58 -12.69
C TYR A 528 -14.23 1.66 -13.91
N GLU A 529 -14.55 2.11 -15.12
CA GLU A 529 -14.41 1.34 -16.36
C GLU A 529 -13.06 0.60 -16.47
N PRO A 530 -11.90 1.24 -16.22
CA PRO A 530 -10.63 0.55 -16.37
C PRO A 530 -10.42 -0.62 -15.41
N TYR A 531 -11.19 -0.66 -14.33
CA TYR A 531 -11.16 -1.68 -13.29
C TYR A 531 -12.29 -2.70 -13.48
N THR A 532 -13.47 -2.28 -13.93
CA THR A 532 -14.61 -3.16 -14.18
C THR A 532 -14.44 -4.00 -15.44
N PHE A 533 -13.60 -3.56 -16.38
CA PHE A 533 -13.21 -4.31 -17.58
C PHE A 533 -11.75 -4.79 -17.51
N TYR A 534 -11.16 -4.86 -16.31
CA TYR A 534 -9.75 -5.23 -16.17
C TYR A 534 -9.50 -6.71 -16.48
N GLY A 535 -8.69 -6.96 -17.52
CA GLY A 535 -8.34 -8.31 -17.96
C GLY A 535 -7.16 -8.97 -17.22
N GLY A 536 -6.51 -8.24 -16.30
CA GLY A 536 -5.39 -8.75 -15.51
C GLY A 536 -5.83 -9.52 -14.26
N ARG A 537 -5.05 -10.53 -13.86
CA ARG A 537 -5.22 -11.33 -12.64
C ARG A 537 -3.89 -11.38 -11.92
N PHE A 538 -3.86 -10.93 -10.67
CA PHE A 538 -2.61 -10.73 -9.94
C PHE A 538 -2.13 -12.04 -9.31
N ASP A 539 -0.97 -12.50 -9.76
CA ASP A 539 -0.27 -13.61 -9.13
C ASP A 539 0.13 -13.27 -7.70
N ASN A 540 -0.02 -14.20 -6.76
CA ASN A 540 0.35 -14.00 -5.36
C ASN A 540 1.29 -15.11 -4.87
N SER A 541 2.13 -15.67 -5.74
CA SER A 541 3.00 -16.80 -5.40
C SER A 541 4.08 -16.44 -4.37
N ASN A 542 4.64 -15.23 -4.39
CA ASN A 542 5.55 -14.72 -3.36
C ASN A 542 4.80 -14.60 -2.03
N SER A 543 3.57 -14.05 -2.04
CA SER A 543 2.73 -13.93 -0.83
C SER A 543 2.41 -15.31 -0.23
N GLN A 544 2.08 -16.30 -1.06
CA GLN A 544 1.88 -17.68 -0.62
C GLN A 544 3.15 -18.27 -0.01
N ARG A 545 4.31 -18.14 -0.68
CA ARG A 545 5.60 -18.61 -0.13
C ARG A 545 5.97 -17.94 1.19
N LEU A 546 5.67 -16.65 1.34
CA LEU A 546 5.88 -15.95 2.60
C LEU A 546 5.03 -16.56 3.72
N MET A 547 3.75 -16.82 3.45
CA MET A 547 2.84 -17.45 4.42
C MET A 547 3.22 -18.90 4.74
N GLU A 548 3.63 -19.69 3.73
CA GLU A 548 4.12 -21.06 3.90
C GLU A 548 5.33 -21.14 4.82
N SER A 549 6.11 -20.05 4.89
CA SER A 549 7.32 -19.96 5.67
C SER A 549 7.10 -19.57 7.14
N MET A 550 5.85 -19.28 7.53
CA MET A 550 5.44 -18.96 8.90
C MET A 550 5.17 -20.24 9.70
N SER A 551 5.33 -20.19 11.03
CA SER A 551 4.87 -21.29 11.90
C SER A 551 3.34 -21.37 11.92
N GLU A 552 2.77 -22.45 12.45
CA GLU A 552 1.31 -22.57 12.58
C GLU A 552 0.73 -21.53 13.56
N GLU A 553 1.46 -21.18 14.63
CA GLU A 553 1.08 -20.11 15.55
C GLU A 553 1.08 -18.75 14.85
N GLU A 554 2.10 -18.49 14.04
CA GLU A 554 2.17 -17.27 13.24
C GLU A 554 1.07 -17.22 12.18
N LYS A 555 0.75 -18.33 11.50
CA LYS A 555 -0.36 -18.39 10.54
C LYS A 555 -1.70 -18.14 11.23
N LYS A 556 -1.87 -18.61 12.47
CA LYS A 556 -3.08 -18.37 13.26
C LYS A 556 -3.24 -16.90 13.63
N GLU A 557 -2.16 -16.23 14.04
CA GLU A 557 -2.21 -14.83 14.50
C GLU A 557 -2.06 -13.81 13.36
N PHE A 558 -1.27 -14.12 12.34
CA PHE A 558 -0.89 -13.23 11.24
C PHE A 558 -1.15 -13.84 9.86
N GLY A 559 -2.06 -14.80 9.76
CA GLY A 559 -2.43 -15.40 8.47
C GLY A 559 -3.11 -14.40 7.54
N PHE A 560 -2.90 -14.57 6.24
CA PHE A 560 -3.51 -13.74 5.19
C PHE A 560 -3.93 -14.58 3.98
N ASP A 561 -4.44 -15.79 4.23
CA ASP A 561 -4.89 -16.70 3.18
C ASP A 561 -6.18 -16.20 2.52
N VAL A 562 -6.05 -15.49 1.41
CA VAL A 562 -7.18 -15.00 0.61
C VAL A 562 -8.04 -16.14 0.01
N LYS A 563 -7.54 -17.39 -0.06
CA LYS A 563 -8.33 -18.56 -0.50
C LYS A 563 -9.42 -18.93 0.51
N SER A 564 -9.20 -18.60 1.78
CA SER A 564 -10.15 -18.88 2.86
C SER A 564 -11.38 -17.97 2.87
N ILE A 565 -11.40 -16.89 2.07
CA ILE A 565 -12.49 -15.93 2.04
C ILE A 565 -13.74 -16.58 1.46
N ASN A 566 -14.77 -16.76 2.29
CA ASN A 566 -16.11 -17.07 1.82
C ASN A 566 -16.78 -15.76 1.35
N TRP A 567 -16.80 -15.52 0.04
CA TRP A 567 -17.33 -14.27 -0.53
C TRP A 567 -18.76 -13.96 -0.13
N LYS A 568 -19.62 -14.99 -0.04
CA LYS A 568 -21.01 -14.80 0.41
C LYS A 568 -21.04 -14.22 1.81
N ASN A 569 -20.41 -14.90 2.78
CA ASN A 569 -20.36 -14.43 4.15
C ASN A 569 -19.68 -13.05 4.28
N TYR A 570 -18.53 -12.86 3.61
CA TYR A 570 -17.81 -11.61 3.69
C TYR A 570 -18.64 -10.44 3.15
N ILE A 571 -19.23 -10.56 1.96
CA ILE A 571 -20.03 -9.47 1.37
C ILE A 571 -21.32 -9.24 2.17
N THR A 572 -22.12 -10.29 2.41
CA THR A 572 -23.48 -10.11 2.96
C THR A 572 -23.51 -9.86 4.45
N SER A 573 -22.55 -10.42 5.20
CA SER A 573 -22.60 -10.45 6.67
C SER A 573 -21.51 -9.61 7.33
N VAL A 574 -20.43 -9.27 6.62
CA VAL A 574 -19.31 -8.49 7.17
C VAL A 574 -19.21 -7.11 6.52
N HIS A 575 -18.98 -7.06 5.21
CA HIS A 575 -18.64 -5.84 4.50
C HIS A 575 -19.84 -4.88 4.37
N ILE A 576 -20.99 -5.31 3.82
CA ILE A 576 -22.14 -4.41 3.69
C ILE A 576 -22.65 -3.91 5.07
N PRO A 577 -22.80 -4.77 6.10
CA PRO A 577 -23.13 -4.30 7.44
C PRO A 577 -22.09 -3.32 8.01
N GLY A 578 -20.80 -3.59 7.81
CA GLY A 578 -19.70 -2.70 8.18
C GLY A 578 -19.80 -1.33 7.50
N LEU A 579 -20.04 -1.33 6.19
CA LEU A 579 -20.24 -0.13 5.38
C LEU A 579 -21.43 0.69 5.90
N ARG A 580 -22.58 0.06 6.16
CA ARG A 580 -23.74 0.75 6.77
C ARG A 580 -23.40 1.34 8.13
N LYS A 581 -22.67 0.60 8.97
CA LYS A 581 -22.33 1.02 10.33
C LYS A 581 -21.34 2.18 10.35
N HIS A 582 -20.27 2.11 9.58
CA HIS A 582 -19.14 3.03 9.71
C HIS A 582 -19.19 4.20 8.74
N VAL A 583 -19.83 4.04 7.58
CA VAL A 583 -19.87 5.07 6.54
C VAL A 583 -21.22 5.78 6.48
N MET A 584 -22.33 5.05 6.63
CA MET A 584 -23.66 5.68 6.54
C MET A 584 -24.07 6.44 7.81
N LYS A 585 -23.61 6.02 9.00
CA LYS A 585 -23.94 6.72 10.27
C LYS A 585 -23.44 8.16 10.32
N GLY A 586 -22.39 8.52 9.57
CA GLY A 586 -21.92 9.89 9.45
C GLY A 586 -22.84 10.83 8.63
N ARG A 587 -23.92 10.31 8.02
CA ARG A 587 -24.83 11.06 7.13
C ARG A 587 -26.27 11.14 7.64
N GLY A 588 -26.47 11.18 8.96
CA GLY A 588 -27.77 11.53 9.55
C GLY A 588 -28.83 10.43 9.46
N MET A 589 -28.51 9.23 9.93
CA MET A 589 -29.53 8.27 10.37
C MET A 589 -29.34 8.06 11.86
N GLY A 590 -30.20 8.71 12.64
CA GLY A 590 -30.38 8.39 14.05
C GLY A 590 -30.73 6.91 14.23
N SER A 591 -30.23 6.38 15.33
CA SER A 591 -30.53 5.08 15.94
C SER A 591 -31.95 4.58 15.71
#